data_AF-A0A5C7W7V5-F1
#
_entry.id   AF-A0A5C7W7V5-F1
#
_cell.length_a   1.000
_cell.length_b   1.000
_cell.length_c   1.000
_cell.angle_alpha   90.00
_cell.angle_beta   90.00
_cell.angle_gamma   90.00
#
_symmetry.space_group_name_H-M   'P 1'
#
loop_
_entity.id
_entity.type
_entity.pdbx_description
1 polymer ?
#
loop_
_entity_poly.entity_id
_entity_poly.type
_entity_poly.pdbx_seq_one_letter_code
_entity_poly.pdbx_strand_id
1 'polypeptide(L)'
;MPSTDRQENKNQEHEILAKEALAHPELFERRTYVEDSSLLREFGIDIPGKQSFASGYLKLWPGDFIVEEVGPEGELYTVTRENLLTEETSLPYAPTTYATLVKCGVSTIEAIDDIVTQLGCERSAIGYAGIKDRDALTAQRLSFRKIAPQKLKALSSPYFFLKDVSAGNGVVATGGLRGNRFTLLIRTDEMFFRKDTLDAFAENLATIRDHGFANYFYLQRFGTPRLHNYAWGLSILRGEYEEAVHGALTYQAPRELTYFKNLRAECAQLWGHWDAIESLIAPFPIIFRHELRLIRHLQTHPDDYSGALAQISDQIVLWVYALASRYYNEALSLLTHTGQPLPDRLPLFLGFNKKSWAPYEAQLRRDGIYPPPFENLKQFPFLQIRERSLPTSDRPTLHGIRVCDQGLVLSFELGKGQYATTFLSHLINLLAGKPPESLKTEPIDTKSLLGQSSSADTLAYFAPIIRSKLETESGPDEEKE
;
A
#
# COMPACT_ATOMS: atom_id res chain seq x y z
N MET A 1 -12.42 12.64 14.48
CA MET A 1 -12.81 13.54 13.38
C MET A 1 -11.58 13.81 12.56
N PRO A 2 -11.55 13.54 11.24
CA PRO A 2 -10.69 14.34 10.39
C PRO A 2 -11.04 15.79 10.70
N SER A 3 -10.07 16.62 11.10
CA SER A 3 -10.36 18.02 11.35
C SER A 3 -11.03 18.58 10.09
N THR A 4 -12.11 19.34 10.24
CA THR A 4 -12.76 20.08 9.13
C THR A 4 -11.73 20.80 8.25
N ASP A 5 -10.68 21.30 8.90
CA ASP A 5 -9.45 21.86 8.33
C ASP A 5 -8.77 20.93 7.28
N ARG A 6 -8.68 19.61 7.49
CA ARG A 6 -8.02 18.70 6.53
C ARG A 6 -8.79 18.57 5.21
N GLN A 7 -10.12 18.49 5.27
CA GLN A 7 -10.94 18.38 4.06
C GLN A 7 -10.93 19.69 3.29
N GLU A 8 -11.00 20.81 4.00
CA GLU A 8 -10.87 22.16 3.43
C GLU A 8 -9.52 22.35 2.75
N ASN A 9 -8.41 22.01 3.42
CA ASN A 9 -7.07 22.03 2.84
C ASN A 9 -6.97 21.16 1.58
N LYS A 10 -7.57 19.96 1.59
CA LYS A 10 -7.58 19.07 0.42
C LYS A 10 -8.31 19.70 -0.77
N ASN A 11 -9.46 20.31 -0.54
CA ASN A 11 -10.23 20.97 -1.58
C ASN A 11 -9.46 22.17 -2.16
N GLN A 12 -8.85 22.98 -1.30
CA GLN A 12 -8.04 24.13 -1.73
C GLN A 12 -6.83 23.71 -2.57
N GLU A 13 -6.08 22.69 -2.13
CA GLU A 13 -4.97 22.14 -2.93
C GLU A 13 -5.44 21.66 -4.30
N HIS A 14 -6.56 20.94 -4.33
CA HIS A 14 -7.13 20.42 -5.56
C HIS A 14 -7.49 21.54 -6.53
N GLU A 15 -8.09 22.64 -6.06
CA GLU A 15 -8.40 23.80 -6.90
C GLU A 15 -7.14 24.46 -7.49
N ILE A 16 -6.09 24.60 -6.69
CA ILE A 16 -4.80 25.13 -7.16
C ILE A 16 -4.22 24.21 -8.24
N LEU A 17 -4.16 22.91 -7.98
CA LEU A 17 -3.63 21.94 -8.94
C LEU A 17 -4.48 21.87 -10.22
N ALA A 18 -5.81 22.01 -10.12
CA ALA A 18 -6.71 22.08 -11.27
C ALA A 18 -6.35 23.24 -12.19
N LYS A 19 -6.15 24.42 -11.59
CA LYS A 19 -5.82 25.65 -12.29
C LYS A 19 -4.43 25.56 -12.95
N GLU A 20 -3.45 25.03 -12.23
CA GLU A 20 -2.09 24.82 -12.75
C GLU A 20 -2.07 23.78 -13.87
N ALA A 21 -2.83 22.68 -13.75
CA ALA A 21 -2.95 21.68 -14.81
C ALA A 21 -3.61 22.22 -16.08
N LEU A 22 -4.56 23.15 -15.94
CA LEU A 22 -5.19 23.82 -17.09
C LEU A 22 -4.23 24.80 -17.78
N ALA A 23 -3.40 25.51 -17.00
CA ALA A 23 -2.44 26.48 -17.51
C ALA A 23 -1.19 25.82 -18.13
N HIS A 24 -0.73 24.72 -17.53
CA HIS A 24 0.53 24.04 -17.83
C HIS A 24 0.34 22.51 -17.91
N PRO A 25 -0.47 22.00 -18.85
CA PRO A 25 -0.80 20.58 -18.94
C PRO A 25 0.43 19.67 -19.08
N GLU A 26 1.51 20.16 -19.69
CA GLU A 26 2.79 19.46 -19.83
C GLU A 26 3.45 19.11 -18.48
N LEU A 27 3.16 19.87 -17.42
CA LEU A 27 3.72 19.62 -16.08
C LEU A 27 2.98 18.50 -15.32
N PHE A 28 1.80 18.11 -15.81
CA PHE A 28 0.90 17.13 -15.19
C PHE A 28 0.80 15.83 -15.99
N GLU A 29 1.59 15.68 -17.06
CA GLU A 29 1.66 14.44 -17.84
C GLU A 29 2.08 13.25 -16.97
N ARG A 30 1.20 12.25 -16.87
CA ARG A 30 1.49 10.97 -16.23
C ARG A 30 2.06 9.98 -17.23
N ARG A 31 3.01 9.18 -16.75
CA ARG A 31 3.65 8.11 -17.54
C ARG A 31 3.27 6.75 -17.00
N THR A 32 3.31 5.75 -17.87
CA THR A 32 3.32 4.36 -17.48
C THR A 32 4.73 3.98 -17.03
N TYR A 33 4.85 3.37 -15.87
CA TYR A 33 6.10 2.83 -15.34
C TYR A 33 6.02 1.31 -15.34
N VAL A 34 7.04 0.67 -15.90
CA VAL A 34 7.20 -0.79 -15.84
C VAL A 34 8.09 -1.13 -14.64
N GLU A 35 7.61 -2.01 -13.77
CA GLU A 35 8.38 -2.54 -12.64
C GLU A 35 9.18 -3.77 -13.09
N ASP A 36 10.11 -3.52 -14.01
CA ASP A 36 10.95 -4.53 -14.64
C ASP A 36 12.15 -4.94 -13.76
N SER A 37 12.91 -5.91 -14.25
CA SER A 37 14.11 -6.43 -13.57
C SER A 37 15.18 -5.37 -13.32
N SER A 38 15.31 -4.35 -14.18
CA SER A 38 16.32 -3.29 -14.00
C SER A 38 15.98 -2.42 -12.81
N LEU A 39 14.75 -1.90 -12.77
CA LEU A 39 14.28 -1.07 -11.67
C LEU A 39 14.30 -1.83 -10.34
N LEU A 40 13.77 -3.06 -10.34
CA LEU A 40 13.66 -3.85 -9.10
C LEU A 40 15.01 -4.14 -8.45
N ARG A 41 16.08 -4.30 -9.25
CA ARG A 41 17.45 -4.49 -8.73
C ARG A 41 17.97 -3.29 -7.95
N GLU A 42 17.53 -2.07 -8.23
CA GLU A 42 17.88 -0.88 -7.43
C GLU A 42 17.40 -0.99 -5.98
N PHE A 43 16.38 -1.81 -5.74
CA PHE A 43 15.77 -2.08 -4.43
C PHE A 43 16.17 -3.45 -3.86
N GLY A 44 17.19 -4.07 -4.44
CA GLY A 44 17.71 -5.38 -4.05
C GLY A 44 16.82 -6.56 -4.46
N ILE A 45 15.78 -6.34 -5.28
CA ILE A 45 14.84 -7.38 -5.69
C ILE A 45 15.33 -7.98 -7.01
N ASP A 46 15.75 -9.24 -6.99
CA ASP A 46 16.18 -9.95 -8.19
C ASP A 46 15.41 -11.27 -8.34
N ILE A 47 14.53 -11.30 -9.33
CA ILE A 47 13.65 -12.43 -9.60
C ILE A 47 14.17 -13.14 -10.85
N PRO A 48 14.57 -14.42 -10.77
CA PRO A 48 15.06 -15.18 -11.91
C PRO A 48 14.07 -15.17 -13.08
N GLY A 49 14.58 -14.89 -14.28
CA GLY A 49 13.77 -14.89 -15.52
C GLY A 49 12.87 -13.67 -15.72
N LYS A 50 12.80 -12.72 -14.77
CA LYS A 50 11.86 -11.59 -14.84
C LYS A 50 11.96 -10.74 -16.12
N GLN A 51 13.13 -10.67 -16.74
CA GLN A 51 13.34 -9.97 -18.01
C GLN A 51 12.47 -10.47 -19.17
N SER A 52 11.99 -11.72 -19.12
CA SER A 52 11.11 -12.30 -20.13
C SER A 52 9.64 -12.28 -19.73
N PHE A 53 9.29 -11.74 -18.57
CA PHE A 53 7.89 -11.70 -18.13
C PHE A 53 7.11 -10.69 -18.96
N ALA A 54 5.86 -11.03 -19.27
CA ALA A 54 4.91 -10.08 -19.82
C ALA A 54 4.65 -8.93 -18.83
N SER A 55 3.98 -7.88 -19.30
CA SER A 55 3.55 -6.75 -18.47
C SER A 55 2.06 -6.82 -18.18
N GLY A 56 1.66 -6.37 -16.99
CA GLY A 56 0.28 -6.37 -16.55
C GLY A 56 -0.06 -5.19 -15.67
N TYR A 57 -1.23 -4.61 -15.89
CA TYR A 57 -1.75 -3.48 -15.14
C TYR A 57 -2.74 -3.94 -14.08
N LEU A 58 -2.62 -3.38 -12.88
CA LEU A 58 -3.46 -3.70 -11.73
C LEU A 58 -4.34 -2.53 -11.32
N LYS A 59 -5.49 -2.84 -10.73
CA LYS A 59 -6.39 -1.87 -10.09
C LYS A 59 -6.82 -0.77 -11.07
N LEU A 60 -7.18 -1.12 -12.32
CA LEU A 60 -7.81 -0.12 -13.21
C LEU A 60 -9.19 0.24 -12.66
N TRP A 61 -9.94 -0.78 -12.25
CA TRP A 61 -11.16 -0.65 -11.46
C TRP A 61 -10.96 -1.25 -10.06
N PRO A 62 -11.72 -0.79 -9.06
CA PRO A 62 -11.78 -1.46 -7.75
C PRO A 62 -12.19 -2.94 -7.85
N GLY A 63 -13.06 -3.29 -8.81
CA GLY A 63 -13.49 -4.67 -9.10
C GLY A 63 -12.39 -5.57 -9.70
N ASP A 64 -11.32 -4.98 -10.24
CA ASP A 64 -10.14 -5.74 -10.68
C ASP A 64 -9.29 -6.20 -9.49
N PHE A 65 -9.55 -5.70 -8.28
CA PHE A 65 -8.75 -6.00 -7.10
C PHE A 65 -9.66 -6.23 -5.89
N ILE A 66 -10.11 -7.46 -5.75
CA ILE A 66 -10.98 -7.89 -4.65
C ILE A 66 -10.13 -8.50 -3.53
N VAL A 67 -10.38 -8.09 -2.29
CA VAL A 67 -9.71 -8.61 -1.09
C VAL A 67 -10.73 -9.07 -0.06
N GLU A 68 -10.77 -10.37 0.21
CA GLU A 68 -11.69 -11.01 1.15
C GLU A 68 -10.88 -11.54 2.36
N GLU A 69 -11.23 -11.08 3.57
CA GLU A 69 -10.50 -11.49 4.78
C GLU A 69 -10.76 -12.98 5.11
N VAL A 70 -9.69 -13.69 5.44
CA VAL A 70 -9.75 -15.06 5.96
C VAL A 70 -9.60 -14.98 7.48
N GLY A 71 -10.69 -15.30 8.18
CA GLY A 71 -10.75 -15.27 9.62
C GLY A 71 -9.86 -16.32 10.31
N PRO A 72 -9.78 -16.30 11.65
CA PRO A 72 -8.87 -17.14 12.41
C PRO A 72 -9.09 -18.64 12.19
N GLU A 73 -10.34 -19.07 11.97
CA GLU A 73 -10.70 -20.48 11.76
C GLU A 73 -10.73 -20.86 10.26
N GLY A 74 -10.35 -19.93 9.38
CA GLY A 74 -10.35 -20.14 7.93
C GLY A 74 -11.65 -19.77 7.24
N GLU A 75 -12.61 -19.17 7.94
CA GLU A 75 -13.82 -18.64 7.35
C GLU A 75 -13.52 -17.45 6.42
N LEU A 76 -14.21 -17.39 5.28
CA LEU A 76 -14.00 -16.33 4.30
C LEU A 76 -15.11 -15.27 4.41
N TYR A 77 -14.72 -14.03 4.63
CA TYR A 77 -15.62 -12.88 4.61
C TYR A 77 -15.69 -12.31 3.20
N THR A 78 -16.81 -12.57 2.50
CA THR A 78 -16.95 -12.30 1.06
C THR A 78 -17.42 -10.88 0.75
N VAL A 79 -17.19 -10.42 -0.47
CA VAL A 79 -17.70 -9.12 -0.98
C VAL A 79 -19.11 -9.22 -1.56
N THR A 80 -19.70 -10.42 -1.62
CA THR A 80 -21.06 -10.65 -2.15
C THR A 80 -22.10 -9.88 -1.36
N ARG A 81 -23.08 -9.29 -2.05
CA ARG A 81 -24.15 -8.49 -1.42
C ARG A 81 -25.34 -9.35 -0.99
N GLU A 82 -25.06 -10.31 -0.12
CA GLU A 82 -26.04 -11.24 0.46
C GLU A 82 -26.10 -11.10 2.00
N ASN A 83 -27.08 -11.74 2.66
CA ASN A 83 -27.23 -11.72 4.13
C ASN A 83 -27.17 -10.31 4.74
N LEU A 84 -27.79 -9.34 4.07
CA LEU A 84 -27.94 -7.98 4.59
C LEU A 84 -28.87 -7.99 5.81
N LEU A 85 -28.69 -7.03 6.71
CA LEU A 85 -29.63 -6.88 7.82
C LEU A 85 -30.99 -6.45 7.27
N THR A 86 -32.03 -7.19 7.63
CA THR A 86 -33.43 -6.87 7.34
C THR A 86 -34.18 -6.55 8.62
N GLU A 87 -35.42 -6.06 8.53
CA GLU A 87 -36.27 -5.85 9.71
C GLU A 87 -36.50 -7.15 10.49
N GLU A 88 -36.60 -8.27 9.80
CA GLU A 88 -36.81 -9.61 10.36
C GLU A 88 -35.56 -10.20 11.04
N THR A 89 -34.39 -9.59 10.87
CA THR A 89 -33.15 -10.07 11.48
C THR A 89 -33.22 -9.98 13.01
N SER A 90 -33.33 -11.14 13.65
CA SER A 90 -33.32 -11.31 15.10
C SER A 90 -32.08 -12.08 15.53
N LEU A 91 -31.35 -11.53 16.51
CA LEU A 91 -30.12 -12.12 17.04
C LEU A 91 -30.24 -12.30 18.55
N PRO A 92 -29.61 -13.35 19.13
CA PRO A 92 -29.58 -13.53 20.56
C PRO A 92 -28.84 -12.36 21.23
N TYR A 93 -29.21 -12.05 22.47
CA TYR A 93 -28.49 -11.06 23.24
C TYR A 93 -27.05 -11.53 23.50
N ALA A 94 -26.08 -10.70 23.12
CA ALA A 94 -24.67 -10.93 23.41
C ALA A 94 -23.96 -9.57 23.59
N PRO A 95 -22.82 -9.54 24.31
CA PRO A 95 -22.10 -8.29 24.56
C PRO A 95 -21.44 -7.70 23.30
N THR A 96 -21.29 -8.48 22.24
CA THR A 96 -20.67 -8.04 20.98
C THR A 96 -21.49 -8.48 19.78
N THR A 97 -21.74 -7.53 18.89
CA THR A 97 -22.29 -7.77 17.56
C THR A 97 -21.13 -7.82 16.58
N TYR A 98 -21.16 -8.76 15.65
CA TYR A 98 -20.18 -8.87 14.58
C TYR A 98 -20.85 -8.62 13.24
N ALA A 99 -20.16 -7.98 12.30
CA ALA A 99 -20.63 -7.82 10.93
C ALA A 99 -19.45 -7.84 9.96
N THR A 100 -19.69 -8.29 8.74
CA THR A 100 -18.76 -8.16 7.62
C THR A 100 -18.93 -6.76 7.02
N LEU A 101 -17.88 -5.94 7.05
CA LEU A 101 -17.80 -4.66 6.34
C LEU A 101 -17.34 -4.91 4.91
N VAL A 102 -18.18 -4.56 3.94
CA VAL A 102 -17.80 -4.48 2.52
C VAL A 102 -17.66 -3.01 2.15
N LYS A 103 -16.47 -2.59 1.70
CA LYS A 103 -16.17 -1.18 1.37
C LYS A 103 -15.50 -1.04 0.01
N CYS A 104 -15.70 0.12 -0.61
CA CYS A 104 -15.06 0.54 -1.86
C CYS A 104 -14.81 2.06 -1.83
N GLY A 105 -13.67 2.51 -2.36
CA GLY A 105 -13.38 3.96 -2.47
C GLY A 105 -13.02 4.65 -1.15
N VAL A 106 -12.96 3.92 -0.03
CA VAL A 106 -12.54 4.43 1.29
C VAL A 106 -11.57 3.48 1.97
N SER A 107 -10.65 4.02 2.77
CA SER A 107 -9.79 3.24 3.65
C SER A 107 -10.60 2.62 4.80
N THR A 108 -10.05 1.58 5.45
CA THR A 108 -10.70 0.99 6.65
C THR A 108 -10.90 2.05 7.72
N ILE A 109 -9.93 2.95 7.94
CA ILE A 109 -10.01 3.96 9.00
C ILE A 109 -11.13 4.98 8.71
N GLU A 110 -11.21 5.48 7.47
CA GLU A 110 -12.28 6.40 7.05
C GLU A 110 -13.68 5.76 7.21
N ALA A 111 -13.84 4.50 6.79
CA ALA A 111 -15.11 3.78 6.97
C ALA A 111 -15.48 3.61 8.44
N ILE A 112 -14.52 3.28 9.31
CA ILE A 112 -14.80 3.17 10.74
C ILE A 112 -15.15 4.53 11.35
N ASP A 113 -14.49 5.61 10.96
CA ASP A 113 -14.77 6.95 11.49
C ASP A 113 -16.19 7.44 11.09
N ASP A 114 -16.64 7.11 9.88
CA ASP A 114 -18.03 7.34 9.44
C ASP A 114 -19.01 6.53 10.30
N ILE A 115 -18.77 5.23 10.47
CA ILE A 115 -19.61 4.35 11.31
C ILE A 115 -19.67 4.84 12.76
N VAL A 116 -18.54 5.26 13.34
CA VAL A 116 -18.47 5.83 14.69
C VAL A 116 -19.38 7.04 14.83
N THR A 117 -19.34 7.92 13.83
CA THR A 117 -20.13 9.16 13.78
C THR A 117 -21.62 8.85 13.69
N GLN A 118 -22.03 7.96 12.77
CA GLN A 118 -23.43 7.57 12.61
C GLN A 118 -24.01 6.82 13.82
N LEU A 119 -23.21 6.00 14.51
CA LEU A 119 -23.65 5.25 15.70
C LEU A 119 -23.59 6.06 17.01
N GLY A 120 -22.89 7.20 17.02
CA GLY A 120 -22.63 7.99 18.22
C GLY A 120 -21.91 7.17 19.30
N CYS A 121 -20.88 6.40 18.90
CA CYS A 121 -20.16 5.50 19.80
C CYS A 121 -18.67 5.87 19.93
N GLU A 122 -17.99 5.26 20.89
CA GLU A 122 -16.54 5.42 21.02
C GLU A 122 -15.80 4.60 19.96
N ARG A 123 -14.69 5.12 19.42
CA ARG A 123 -13.86 4.41 18.43
C ARG A 123 -13.38 3.04 18.91
N SER A 124 -13.15 2.91 20.22
CA SER A 124 -12.74 1.68 20.89
C SER A 124 -13.83 0.60 20.94
N ALA A 125 -15.09 0.96 20.64
CA ALA A 125 -16.18 0.00 20.53
C ALA A 125 -16.09 -0.84 19.24
N ILE A 126 -15.29 -0.43 18.25
CA ILE A 126 -15.18 -1.09 16.95
C ILE A 126 -13.80 -1.71 16.75
N GLY A 127 -13.77 -3.04 16.72
CA GLY A 127 -12.58 -3.86 16.50
C GLY A 127 -12.50 -4.42 15.08
N TYR A 128 -11.29 -4.60 14.56
CA TYR A 128 -10.99 -5.16 13.25
C TYR A 128 -9.59 -5.78 13.23
N ALA A 129 -9.37 -6.77 12.36
CA ALA A 129 -8.14 -7.55 12.37
C ALA A 129 -6.99 -6.87 11.61
N GLY A 130 -7.30 -6.07 10.59
CA GLY A 130 -6.30 -5.32 9.83
C GLY A 130 -6.94 -4.25 8.95
N ILE A 131 -6.10 -3.33 8.47
CA ILE A 131 -6.49 -2.34 7.45
C ILE A 131 -6.47 -2.99 6.07
N LYS A 132 -7.37 -2.55 5.19
CA LYS A 132 -7.42 -2.95 3.79
C LYS A 132 -7.29 -1.72 2.88
N ASP A 133 -6.78 -1.93 1.69
CA ASP A 133 -6.54 -0.90 0.68
C ASP A 133 -7.83 -0.11 0.36
N ARG A 134 -7.67 1.19 0.08
CA ARG A 134 -8.76 2.07 -0.42
C ARG A 134 -9.13 1.72 -1.86
N ASP A 135 -8.11 1.49 -2.70
CA ASP A 135 -8.24 1.24 -4.14
C ASP A 135 -8.48 -0.25 -4.43
N ALA A 136 -9.50 -0.80 -3.79
CA ALA A 136 -9.89 -2.20 -3.87
C ALA A 136 -11.35 -2.37 -3.39
N LEU A 137 -12.03 -3.40 -3.89
CA LEU A 137 -13.27 -3.88 -3.28
C LEU A 137 -12.92 -4.87 -2.16
N THR A 138 -13.22 -4.52 -0.91
CA THR A 138 -12.71 -5.28 0.24
C THR A 138 -13.79 -5.71 1.19
N ALA A 139 -13.67 -6.92 1.74
CA ALA A 139 -14.51 -7.45 2.80
C ALA A 139 -13.67 -7.83 4.04
N GLN A 140 -14.11 -7.40 5.22
CA GLN A 140 -13.43 -7.70 6.48
C GLN A 140 -14.40 -7.81 7.66
N ARG A 141 -14.03 -8.55 8.70
CA ARG A 141 -14.87 -8.69 9.90
C ARG A 141 -14.66 -7.52 10.86
N LEU A 142 -15.77 -6.98 11.36
CA LEU A 142 -15.81 -6.02 12.45
C LEU A 142 -16.49 -6.63 13.68
N SER A 143 -16.06 -6.20 14.87
CA SER A 143 -16.78 -6.39 16.12
C SER A 143 -17.24 -5.05 16.69
N PHE A 144 -18.46 -4.99 17.18
CA PHE A 144 -19.11 -3.83 17.78
C PHE A 144 -19.50 -4.17 19.22
N ARG A 145 -18.74 -3.64 20.19
CA ARG A 145 -18.93 -3.92 21.63
C ARG A 145 -20.06 -3.06 22.19
N LYS A 146 -21.04 -3.70 22.85
CA LYS A 146 -22.22 -3.03 23.47
C LYS A 146 -23.05 -2.20 22.48
N ILE A 147 -23.04 -2.55 21.20
CA ILE A 147 -23.88 -1.94 20.18
C ILE A 147 -24.91 -2.97 19.73
N ALA A 148 -26.19 -2.63 19.88
CA ALA A 148 -27.29 -3.49 19.48
C ALA A 148 -27.31 -3.66 17.95
N PRO A 149 -27.57 -4.87 17.41
CA PRO A 149 -27.63 -5.11 15.97
C PRO A 149 -28.59 -4.18 15.23
N GLN A 150 -29.69 -3.77 15.87
CA GLN A 150 -30.68 -2.85 15.29
C GLN A 150 -30.08 -1.48 14.97
N LYS A 151 -29.09 -1.00 15.73
CA LYS A 151 -28.41 0.27 15.44
C LYS A 151 -27.58 0.18 14.15
N LEU A 152 -27.06 -1.00 13.82
CA LEU A 152 -26.28 -1.20 12.59
C LEU A 152 -27.17 -1.09 11.34
N LYS A 153 -28.49 -1.28 11.46
CA LYS A 153 -29.44 -1.11 10.36
C LYS A 153 -29.59 0.34 9.91
N ALA A 154 -29.36 1.29 10.83
CA ALA A 154 -29.46 2.72 10.54
C ALA A 154 -28.24 3.27 9.78
N LEU A 155 -27.19 2.44 9.63
CA LEU A 155 -26.00 2.84 8.88
C LEU A 155 -26.33 2.93 7.39
N SER A 156 -25.99 4.07 6.80
CA SER A 156 -26.12 4.32 5.37
C SER A 156 -24.88 5.04 4.88
N SER A 157 -24.29 4.52 3.82
CA SER A 157 -23.13 5.12 3.17
C SER A 157 -23.10 4.68 1.71
N PRO A 158 -22.71 5.53 0.76
CA PRO A 158 -22.42 5.08 -0.60
C PRO A 158 -21.08 4.31 -0.68
N TYR A 159 -20.24 4.38 0.37
CA TYR A 159 -18.87 3.83 0.37
C TYR A 159 -18.73 2.46 1.03
N PHE A 160 -19.73 2.02 1.79
CA PHE A 160 -19.73 0.69 2.41
C PHE A 160 -21.13 0.21 2.78
N PHE A 161 -21.25 -1.09 3.01
CA PHE A 161 -22.40 -1.70 3.69
C PHE A 161 -21.95 -2.80 4.67
N LEU A 162 -22.85 -3.20 5.56
CA LEU A 162 -22.64 -4.31 6.50
C LEU A 162 -23.50 -5.52 6.13
N LYS A 163 -22.94 -6.71 6.31
CA LYS A 163 -23.61 -8.01 6.09
C LYS A 163 -23.17 -9.08 7.09
N ASP A 164 -23.74 -10.28 7.01
CA ASP A 164 -23.40 -11.45 7.83
C ASP A 164 -23.40 -11.14 9.35
N VAL A 165 -24.45 -10.48 9.83
CA VAL A 165 -24.48 -10.04 11.23
C VAL A 165 -24.73 -11.21 12.16
N SER A 166 -23.92 -11.31 13.20
CA SER A 166 -24.10 -12.30 14.26
C SER A 166 -23.77 -11.71 15.63
N ALA A 167 -24.18 -12.40 16.68
CA ALA A 167 -23.95 -11.98 18.06
C ALA A 167 -23.05 -13.00 18.78
N GLY A 168 -22.17 -12.51 19.65
CA GLY A 168 -21.28 -13.37 20.43
C GLY A 168 -20.47 -12.64 21.49
N ASN A 169 -19.39 -13.29 21.93
CA ASN A 169 -18.47 -12.79 22.94
C ASN A 169 -17.11 -12.47 22.31
N GLY A 170 -16.33 -11.60 22.96
CA GLY A 170 -14.99 -11.21 22.49
C GLY A 170 -14.99 -10.01 21.56
N VAL A 171 -13.84 -9.74 20.93
CA VAL A 171 -13.66 -8.67 19.93
C VAL A 171 -12.75 -9.17 18.82
N VAL A 172 -12.90 -8.62 17.62
CA VAL A 172 -11.92 -8.82 16.55
C VAL A 172 -10.66 -8.04 16.93
N ALA A 173 -9.61 -8.77 17.29
CA ALA A 173 -8.32 -8.20 17.68
C ALA A 173 -7.43 -7.92 16.45
N THR A 174 -6.64 -6.85 16.51
CA THR A 174 -5.65 -6.54 15.49
C THR A 174 -4.67 -7.71 15.32
N GLY A 175 -4.43 -8.12 14.07
CA GLY A 175 -3.63 -9.30 13.72
C GLY A 175 -4.33 -10.64 13.90
N GLY A 176 -5.62 -10.64 14.25
CA GLY A 176 -6.47 -11.82 14.50
C GLY A 176 -7.05 -12.49 13.24
N LEU A 177 -6.56 -12.15 12.05
CA LEU A 177 -6.87 -12.83 10.80
C LEU A 177 -5.81 -13.90 10.49
N ARG A 178 -6.19 -14.93 9.74
CA ARG A 178 -5.23 -15.90 9.18
C ARG A 178 -4.53 -15.33 7.94
N GLY A 179 -5.27 -14.60 7.11
CA GLY A 179 -4.77 -14.11 5.83
C GLY A 179 -5.84 -13.39 5.02
N ASN A 180 -5.58 -13.20 3.73
CA ASN A 180 -6.55 -12.62 2.80
C ASN A 180 -6.60 -13.47 1.53
N ARG A 181 -7.80 -13.66 1.01
CA ARG A 181 -8.03 -14.15 -0.35
C ARG A 181 -8.11 -12.98 -1.29
N PHE A 182 -7.31 -13.01 -2.33
CA PHE A 182 -7.30 -12.05 -3.41
C PHE A 182 -8.05 -12.65 -4.60
N THR A 183 -8.85 -11.84 -5.28
CA THR A 183 -9.37 -12.13 -6.62
C THR A 183 -9.06 -10.94 -7.51
N LEU A 184 -8.13 -11.13 -8.44
CA LEU A 184 -7.48 -10.05 -9.17
C LEU A 184 -7.65 -10.25 -10.67
N LEU A 185 -7.94 -9.18 -11.39
CA LEU A 185 -7.72 -9.10 -12.84
C LEU A 185 -6.44 -8.33 -13.10
N ILE A 186 -5.48 -9.01 -13.72
CA ILE A 186 -4.29 -8.39 -14.29
C ILE A 186 -4.60 -8.11 -15.75
N ARG A 187 -4.74 -6.82 -16.09
CA ARG A 187 -5.04 -6.40 -17.46
C ARG A 187 -3.77 -6.45 -18.28
N THR A 188 -3.80 -7.10 -19.43
CA THR A 188 -2.64 -7.30 -20.29
C THR A 188 -2.94 -6.89 -21.72
N ASP A 189 -1.89 -6.68 -22.52
CA ASP A 189 -2.02 -6.42 -23.95
C ASP A 189 -2.09 -7.72 -24.77
N GLU A 190 -2.15 -7.59 -26.10
CA GLU A 190 -2.20 -8.71 -27.02
C GLU A 190 -0.97 -9.63 -26.96
N MET A 191 0.19 -9.13 -26.52
CA MET A 191 1.41 -9.93 -26.45
C MET A 191 1.34 -11.00 -25.37
N PHE A 192 0.52 -10.79 -24.33
CA PHE A 192 0.30 -11.78 -23.28
C PHE A 192 -0.36 -13.07 -23.80
N PHE A 193 -1.21 -12.98 -24.83
CA PHE A 193 -1.95 -14.13 -25.36
C PHE A 193 -1.14 -14.99 -26.33
N ARG A 194 0.12 -14.62 -26.60
CA ARG A 194 1.00 -15.47 -27.39
C ARG A 194 1.31 -16.76 -26.62
N LYS A 195 1.38 -17.87 -27.34
CA LYS A 195 1.52 -19.20 -26.76
C LYS A 195 2.75 -19.33 -25.87
N ASP A 196 3.89 -18.85 -26.34
CA ASP A 196 5.17 -18.82 -25.60
C ASP A 196 5.06 -18.05 -24.29
N THR A 197 4.39 -16.89 -24.29
CA THR A 197 4.16 -16.10 -23.09
C THR A 197 3.28 -16.83 -22.07
N LEU A 198 2.18 -17.45 -22.53
CA LEU A 198 1.27 -18.22 -21.67
C LEU A 198 1.94 -19.47 -21.09
N ASP A 199 2.73 -20.19 -21.91
CA ASP A 199 3.48 -21.37 -21.48
C ASP A 199 4.50 -20.98 -20.40
N ALA A 200 5.28 -19.91 -20.61
CA ALA A 200 6.22 -19.39 -19.62
C ALA A 200 5.54 -18.93 -18.31
N PHE A 201 4.38 -18.26 -18.41
CA PHE A 201 3.58 -17.90 -17.23
C PHE A 201 3.13 -19.14 -16.45
N ALA A 202 2.63 -20.16 -17.14
CA ALA A 202 2.15 -21.40 -16.52
C ALA A 202 3.29 -22.17 -15.83
N GLU A 203 4.47 -22.22 -16.44
CA GLU A 203 5.68 -22.82 -15.86
C GLU A 203 6.11 -22.10 -14.58
N ASN A 204 6.15 -20.76 -14.59
CA ASN A 204 6.47 -19.96 -13.41
C ASN A 204 5.45 -20.17 -12.29
N LEU A 205 4.16 -20.22 -12.63
CA LEU A 205 3.10 -20.45 -11.65
C LEU A 205 3.17 -21.86 -11.04
N ALA A 206 3.47 -22.88 -11.83
CA ALA A 206 3.70 -24.23 -11.35
C ALA A 206 4.91 -24.28 -10.40
N THR A 207 5.99 -23.61 -10.77
CA THR A 207 7.19 -23.48 -9.92
C THR A 207 6.87 -22.83 -8.58
N ILE A 208 6.12 -21.72 -8.58
CA ILE A 208 5.73 -21.02 -7.34
C ILE A 208 4.77 -21.86 -6.49
N ARG A 209 3.85 -22.62 -7.12
CA ARG A 209 2.97 -23.55 -6.39
C ARG A 209 3.80 -24.57 -5.63
N ASP A 210 4.81 -25.16 -6.27
CA ASP A 210 5.55 -26.29 -5.72
C ASP A 210 6.65 -25.81 -4.73
N HIS A 211 7.36 -24.74 -5.06
CA HIS A 211 8.53 -24.25 -4.32
C HIS A 211 8.30 -22.96 -3.53
N GLY A 212 7.18 -22.27 -3.73
CA GLY A 212 6.95 -20.93 -3.20
C GLY A 212 7.67 -19.85 -4.01
N PHE A 213 7.65 -18.63 -3.50
CA PHE A 213 8.33 -17.47 -4.07
C PHE A 213 9.14 -16.73 -3.00
N ALA A 214 10.14 -15.96 -3.42
CA ALA A 214 10.97 -15.18 -2.51
C ALA A 214 10.18 -13.99 -1.94
N ASN A 215 10.11 -13.90 -0.61
CA ASN A 215 9.27 -12.94 0.10
C ASN A 215 9.94 -11.57 0.24
N TYR A 216 10.13 -10.89 -0.89
CA TYR A 216 10.72 -9.55 -0.95
C TYR A 216 9.81 -8.47 -0.36
N PHE A 217 10.44 -7.43 0.20
CA PHE A 217 9.80 -6.14 0.38
C PHE A 217 9.68 -5.44 -0.97
N TYR A 218 8.46 -5.18 -1.42
CA TYR A 218 8.22 -4.59 -2.73
C TYR A 218 8.30 -3.05 -2.74
N LEU A 219 8.14 -2.42 -3.92
CA LEU A 219 8.44 -1.00 -4.15
C LEU A 219 7.75 -0.01 -3.18
N GLN A 220 6.52 -0.30 -2.75
CA GLN A 220 5.80 0.55 -1.79
C GLN A 220 6.56 0.75 -0.46
N ARG A 221 7.40 -0.23 -0.05
CA ARG A 221 8.24 -0.13 1.15
C ARG A 221 9.25 1.03 1.07
N PHE A 222 9.64 1.41 -0.14
CA PHE A 222 10.63 2.45 -0.40
C PHE A 222 10.00 3.82 -0.68
N GLY A 223 8.67 3.92 -0.59
CA GLY A 223 7.89 5.17 -0.59
C GLY A 223 7.51 5.67 -1.98
N THR A 224 6.36 5.28 -2.52
CA THR A 224 5.84 5.81 -3.80
C THR A 224 5.30 7.24 -3.61
N PRO A 225 5.50 8.17 -4.57
CA PRO A 225 6.19 8.01 -5.86
C PRO A 225 7.72 8.15 -5.80
N ARG A 226 8.29 8.56 -4.65
CA ARG A 226 9.69 9.00 -4.59
C ARG A 226 10.74 7.89 -4.64
N LEU A 227 10.37 6.71 -4.15
CA LEU A 227 11.18 5.49 -4.07
C LEU A 227 12.59 5.72 -3.49
N HIS A 228 12.72 6.62 -2.51
CA HIS A 228 14.01 7.07 -1.99
C HIS A 228 14.16 6.96 -0.47
N ASN A 229 13.15 6.41 0.22
CA ASN A 229 13.14 6.33 1.69
C ASN A 229 14.39 5.65 2.28
N TYR A 230 14.95 4.65 1.58
CA TYR A 230 16.14 3.94 2.06
C TYR A 230 17.38 4.86 2.11
N ALA A 231 17.48 5.85 1.22
CA ALA A 231 18.64 6.73 1.13
C ALA A 231 18.65 7.71 2.30
N TRP A 232 17.50 8.31 2.63
CA TRP A 232 17.38 9.15 3.82
C TRP A 232 17.55 8.34 5.11
N GLY A 233 17.08 7.09 5.12
CA GLY A 233 17.36 6.16 6.22
C GLY A 233 18.86 5.88 6.40
N LEU A 234 19.61 5.81 5.30
CA LEU A 234 21.07 5.68 5.32
C LEU A 234 21.76 6.94 5.85
N SER A 235 21.38 8.12 5.37
CA SER A 235 21.90 9.41 5.87
C SER A 235 21.68 9.54 7.38
N ILE A 236 20.49 9.17 7.88
CA ILE A 236 20.19 9.16 9.31
C ILE A 236 21.11 8.22 10.10
N LEU A 237 21.34 7.00 9.59
CA LEU A 237 22.26 6.06 10.23
C LEU A 237 23.71 6.55 10.18
N ARG A 238 24.13 7.28 9.15
CA ARG A 238 25.45 7.91 9.09
C ARG A 238 25.60 9.14 9.99
N GLY A 239 24.51 9.64 10.57
CA GLY A 239 24.51 10.91 11.31
C GLY A 239 24.50 12.14 10.39
N GLU A 240 24.28 11.95 9.10
CA GLU A 240 24.18 12.98 8.07
C GLU A 240 22.75 13.56 8.06
N TYR A 241 22.33 14.19 9.16
CA TYR A 241 20.95 14.65 9.33
C TYR A 241 20.58 15.78 8.37
N GLU A 242 21.52 16.69 8.07
CA GLU A 242 21.33 17.75 7.08
C GLU A 242 21.03 17.14 5.71
N GLU A 243 21.80 16.13 5.28
CA GLU A 243 21.58 15.44 4.00
C GLU A 243 20.19 14.78 3.94
N ALA A 244 19.73 14.17 5.05
CA ALA A 244 18.40 13.60 5.12
C ALA A 244 17.30 14.65 4.97
N VAL A 245 17.43 15.82 5.62
CA VAL A 245 16.49 16.94 5.48
C VAL A 245 16.54 17.53 4.07
N HIS A 246 17.75 17.75 3.55
CA HIS A 246 17.98 18.28 2.21
C HIS A 246 17.35 17.37 1.16
N GLY A 247 17.61 16.07 1.21
CA GLY A 247 17.00 15.09 0.32
C GLY A 247 15.47 15.02 0.46
N ALA A 248 14.94 15.04 1.68
CA ALA A 248 13.49 15.03 1.91
C ALA A 248 12.81 16.24 1.26
N LEU A 249 13.44 17.41 1.29
CA LEU A 249 12.89 18.63 0.67
C LEU A 249 13.09 18.66 -0.85
N THR A 250 14.29 18.32 -1.33
CA THR A 250 14.74 18.70 -2.68
C THR A 250 14.83 17.54 -3.68
N TYR A 251 14.83 16.29 -3.23
CA TYR A 251 15.03 15.15 -4.14
C TYR A 251 13.88 15.02 -5.15
N GLN A 252 14.22 15.21 -6.43
CA GLN A 252 13.31 15.13 -7.56
C GLN A 252 13.16 13.68 -8.01
N ALA A 253 12.06 13.04 -7.66
CA ALA A 253 11.91 11.62 -7.94
C ALA A 253 11.47 11.35 -9.38
N PRO A 254 11.92 10.25 -10.01
CA PRO A 254 11.53 9.93 -11.39
C PRO A 254 10.01 9.80 -11.61
N ARG A 255 9.27 9.24 -10.63
CA ARG A 255 7.82 8.98 -10.74
C ARG A 255 6.92 10.10 -10.22
N GLU A 256 7.50 11.18 -9.72
CA GLU A 256 6.74 12.35 -9.25
C GLU A 256 6.25 13.19 -10.46
N LEU A 257 5.17 13.96 -10.31
CA LEU A 257 4.73 14.89 -11.37
C LEU A 257 5.80 15.95 -11.60
N THR A 258 5.99 16.36 -12.86
CA THR A 258 6.98 17.39 -13.23
C THR A 258 6.75 18.70 -12.47
N TYR A 259 5.48 19.07 -12.24
CA TYR A 259 5.12 20.21 -11.40
C TYR A 259 5.81 20.19 -10.03
N PHE A 260 5.71 19.07 -9.29
CA PHE A 260 6.34 18.94 -7.97
C PHE A 260 7.86 18.79 -8.05
N LYS A 261 8.41 18.21 -9.12
CA LYS A 261 9.87 18.20 -9.31
C LYS A 261 10.42 19.62 -9.42
N ASN A 262 9.71 20.51 -10.13
CA ASN A 262 10.11 21.91 -10.25
C ASN A 262 10.07 22.62 -8.89
N LEU A 263 9.00 22.45 -8.11
CA LEU A 263 8.91 23.00 -6.75
C LEU A 263 10.07 22.50 -5.86
N ARG A 264 10.45 21.22 -5.95
CA ARG A 264 11.61 20.68 -5.21
C ARG A 264 12.94 21.24 -5.70
N ALA A 265 13.08 21.48 -7.01
CA ALA A 265 14.25 22.14 -7.57
C ALA A 265 14.40 23.58 -7.07
N GLU A 266 13.28 24.32 -6.99
CA GLU A 266 13.23 25.66 -6.40
C GLU A 266 13.56 25.63 -4.90
N CYS A 267 13.05 24.66 -4.15
CA CYS A 267 13.45 24.45 -2.75
C CYS A 267 14.97 24.27 -2.60
N ALA A 268 15.63 23.60 -3.55
CA ALA A 268 17.08 23.43 -3.55
C ALA A 268 17.82 24.76 -3.77
N GLN A 269 17.31 25.63 -4.65
CA GLN A 269 17.86 26.96 -4.89
C GLN A 269 17.67 27.89 -3.68
N LEU A 270 16.60 27.69 -2.93
CA LEU A 270 16.24 28.46 -1.74
C LEU A 270 16.81 27.87 -0.44
N TRP A 271 17.73 26.89 -0.50
CA TRP A 271 18.27 26.26 0.70
C TRP A 271 18.76 27.29 1.74
N GLY A 272 18.38 27.10 3.00
CA GLY A 272 18.64 28.04 4.09
C GLY A 272 17.70 29.25 4.18
N HIS A 273 16.91 29.54 3.15
CA HIS A 273 15.89 30.60 3.16
C HIS A 273 14.51 30.01 3.52
N TRP A 274 14.36 29.59 4.77
CA TRP A 274 13.21 28.80 5.23
C TRP A 274 11.85 29.46 5.01
N ASP A 275 11.74 30.78 5.19
CA ASP A 275 10.49 31.52 4.95
C ASP A 275 10.08 31.52 3.47
N ALA A 276 11.06 31.56 2.56
CA ALA A 276 10.82 31.49 1.12
C ALA A 276 10.38 30.09 0.71
N ILE A 277 10.99 29.05 1.29
CA ILE A 277 10.58 27.66 1.06
C ILE A 277 9.17 27.41 1.60
N GLU A 278 8.85 27.87 2.82
CA GLU A 278 7.49 27.75 3.36
C GLU A 278 6.47 28.44 2.43
N SER A 279 6.75 29.67 2.00
CA SER A 279 5.86 30.41 1.09
C SER A 279 5.61 29.66 -0.24
N LEU A 280 6.60 28.93 -0.74
CA LEU A 280 6.51 28.15 -1.96
C LEU A 280 5.62 26.90 -1.81
N ILE A 281 5.73 26.17 -0.69
CA ILE A 281 5.08 24.86 -0.51
C ILE A 281 3.85 24.89 0.41
N ALA A 282 3.63 25.96 1.17
CA ALA A 282 2.46 26.15 2.03
C ALA A 282 1.10 26.09 1.31
N PRO A 283 0.97 26.44 0.01
CA PRO A 283 -0.26 26.18 -0.75
C PRO A 283 -0.60 24.69 -0.88
N PHE A 284 0.33 23.79 -0.55
CA PHE A 284 0.22 22.34 -0.65
C PHE A 284 0.45 21.62 0.71
N PRO A 285 -0.36 21.91 1.74
CA PRO A 285 -0.18 21.41 3.11
C PRO A 285 -0.38 19.90 3.34
N ILE A 286 -1.09 19.20 2.46
CA ILE A 286 -1.26 17.74 2.49
C ILE A 286 -0.10 17.06 1.76
N ILE A 287 0.29 17.56 0.59
CA ILE A 287 1.38 16.98 -0.22
C ILE A 287 2.73 17.19 0.45
N PHE A 288 3.00 18.42 0.93
CA PHE A 288 4.24 18.79 1.62
C PHE A 288 4.08 18.83 3.15
N ARG A 289 3.15 18.02 3.69
CA ARG A 289 2.85 17.99 5.14
C ARG A 289 4.09 17.78 6.00
N HIS A 290 4.98 16.89 5.57
CA HIS A 290 6.18 16.56 6.33
C HIS A 290 7.24 17.63 6.15
N GLU A 291 7.46 18.08 4.92
CA GLU A 291 8.36 19.16 4.54
C GLU A 291 8.05 20.45 5.31
N LEU A 292 6.79 20.88 5.38
CA LEU A 292 6.37 22.05 6.16
C LEU A 292 6.75 21.94 7.64
N ARG A 293 6.67 20.74 8.24
CA ARG A 293 7.08 20.54 9.64
C ARG A 293 8.59 20.64 9.82
N LEU A 294 9.37 20.20 8.84
CA LEU A 294 10.83 20.38 8.84
C LEU A 294 11.17 21.87 8.77
N ILE A 295 10.57 22.58 7.82
CA ILE A 295 10.84 24.01 7.57
C ILE A 295 10.47 24.87 8.78
N ARG A 296 9.28 24.64 9.38
CA ARG A 296 8.83 25.38 10.57
C ARG A 296 9.75 25.21 11.78
N HIS A 297 10.35 24.03 11.95
CA HIS A 297 11.39 23.82 12.97
C HIS A 297 12.63 24.65 12.66
N LEU A 298 13.13 24.58 11.43
CA LEU A 298 14.37 25.24 11.01
C LEU A 298 14.29 26.77 10.94
N GLN A 299 13.09 27.35 10.79
CA GLN A 299 12.86 28.79 10.96
C GLN A 299 13.21 29.28 12.38
N THR A 300 12.92 28.46 13.39
CA THR A 300 13.12 28.82 14.81
C THR A 300 14.45 28.31 15.36
N HIS A 301 14.94 27.19 14.82
CA HIS A 301 16.20 26.56 15.21
C HIS A 301 17.03 26.29 13.94
N PRO A 302 17.67 27.33 13.37
CA PRO A 302 18.58 27.14 12.24
C PRO A 302 19.63 26.07 12.59
N ASP A 303 19.92 25.21 11.63
CA ASP A 303 20.89 24.11 11.72
C ASP A 303 20.54 22.93 12.65
N ASP A 304 19.41 22.93 13.37
CA ASP A 304 18.93 21.77 14.14
C ASP A 304 18.19 20.75 13.26
N TYR A 305 18.92 20.12 12.35
CA TYR A 305 18.37 19.11 11.43
C TYR A 305 17.86 17.86 12.15
N SER A 306 18.51 17.44 13.23
CA SER A 306 18.02 16.31 14.04
C SER A 306 16.68 16.61 14.70
N GLY A 307 16.51 17.81 15.27
CA GLY A 307 15.24 18.25 15.84
C GLY A 307 14.15 18.44 14.79
N ALA A 308 14.51 18.91 13.59
CA ALA A 308 13.60 18.98 12.45
C ALA A 308 13.10 17.59 12.06
N LEU A 309 14.00 16.62 11.85
CA LEU A 309 13.64 15.23 11.56
C LEU A 309 12.78 14.60 12.66
N ALA A 310 13.03 14.93 13.93
CA ALA A 310 12.22 14.45 15.05
C ALA A 310 10.75 14.92 14.96
N GLN A 311 10.47 16.03 14.24
CA GLN A 311 9.09 16.44 13.98
C GLN A 311 8.36 15.42 13.11
N ILE A 312 9.01 14.69 12.23
CA ILE A 312 8.36 13.75 11.30
C ILE A 312 8.57 12.29 11.70
N SER A 313 8.43 11.99 12.99
CA SER A 313 8.73 10.69 13.62
C SER A 313 8.26 9.46 12.82
N ASP A 314 7.03 9.45 12.33
CA ASP A 314 6.47 8.34 11.57
C ASP A 314 7.25 8.08 10.26
N GLN A 315 7.70 9.14 9.58
CA GLN A 315 8.50 9.03 8.35
C GLN A 315 9.91 8.52 8.65
N ILE A 316 10.52 8.99 9.72
CA ILE A 316 11.86 8.53 10.14
C ILE A 316 11.87 7.02 10.38
N VAL A 317 10.83 6.49 11.04
CA VAL A 317 10.67 5.03 11.21
C VAL A 317 10.59 4.35 9.84
N LEU A 318 9.77 4.87 8.92
CA LEU A 318 9.64 4.29 7.58
C LEU A 318 10.97 4.31 6.78
N TRP A 319 11.76 5.39 6.87
CA TRP A 319 13.03 5.53 6.15
C TRP A 319 14.08 4.53 6.63
N VAL A 320 14.27 4.42 7.95
CA VAL A 320 15.23 3.48 8.52
C VAL A 320 14.82 2.02 8.24
N TYR A 321 13.53 1.70 8.34
CA TYR A 321 13.04 0.36 7.97
C TYR A 321 13.11 0.10 6.47
N ALA A 322 13.00 1.12 5.60
CA ALA A 322 13.18 0.96 4.16
C ALA A 322 14.62 0.54 3.83
N LEU A 323 15.63 1.12 4.49
CA LEU A 323 17.01 0.65 4.34
C LEU A 323 17.19 -0.80 4.79
N ALA A 324 16.61 -1.16 5.94
CA ALA A 324 16.64 -2.55 6.42
C ALA A 324 15.98 -3.53 5.44
N SER A 325 14.86 -3.12 4.84
CA SER A 325 14.18 -3.87 3.79
C SER A 325 15.02 -4.01 2.51
N ARG A 326 15.79 -2.97 2.14
CA ARG A 326 16.69 -3.05 0.97
C ARG A 326 17.79 -4.09 1.20
N TYR A 327 18.46 -4.07 2.35
CA TYR A 327 19.49 -5.07 2.65
C TYR A 327 18.93 -6.48 2.77
N TYR A 328 17.74 -6.61 3.36
CA TYR A 328 17.00 -7.87 3.38
C TYR A 328 16.79 -8.41 1.96
N ASN A 329 16.31 -7.57 1.04
CA ASN A 329 16.11 -7.94 -0.36
C ASN A 329 17.44 -8.34 -1.02
N GLU A 330 18.49 -7.53 -0.87
CA GLU A 330 19.81 -7.83 -1.44
C GLU A 330 20.37 -9.18 -0.96
N ALA A 331 20.25 -9.49 0.34
CA ALA A 331 20.67 -10.77 0.89
C ALA A 331 19.79 -11.93 0.40
N LEU A 332 18.48 -11.73 0.32
CA LEU A 332 17.56 -12.73 -0.20
C LEU A 332 17.85 -13.04 -1.68
N SER A 333 18.12 -12.01 -2.50
CA SER A 333 18.54 -12.16 -3.89
C SER A 333 19.87 -12.89 -4.03
N LEU A 334 20.84 -12.64 -3.15
CA LEU A 334 22.09 -13.43 -3.16
C LEU A 334 21.80 -14.91 -2.89
N LEU A 335 20.93 -15.20 -1.91
CA LEU A 335 20.58 -16.57 -1.52
C LEU A 335 19.84 -17.31 -2.64
N THR A 336 18.90 -16.67 -3.34
CA THR A 336 18.16 -17.29 -4.45
C THR A 336 19.07 -17.73 -5.60
N HIS A 337 20.17 -17.02 -5.85
CA HIS A 337 21.14 -17.37 -6.89
C HIS A 337 22.12 -18.48 -6.51
N THR A 338 22.18 -18.89 -5.24
CA THR A 338 23.08 -19.98 -4.81
C THR A 338 22.59 -21.37 -5.25
N GLY A 339 21.32 -21.50 -5.63
CA GLY A 339 20.66 -22.79 -5.90
C GLY A 339 20.41 -23.65 -4.65
N GLN A 340 20.75 -23.15 -3.46
CA GLN A 340 20.46 -23.82 -2.20
C GLN A 340 19.05 -23.45 -1.69
N PRO A 341 18.40 -24.31 -0.88
CA PRO A 341 17.16 -23.94 -0.21
C PRO A 341 17.33 -22.67 0.63
N LEU A 342 16.36 -21.75 0.53
CA LEU A 342 16.35 -20.56 1.36
C LEU A 342 16.21 -20.94 2.84
N PRO A 343 16.90 -20.25 3.76
CA PRO A 343 16.67 -20.45 5.18
C PRO A 343 15.25 -20.00 5.54
N ASP A 344 14.53 -20.70 6.42
CA ASP A 344 13.13 -20.38 6.74
C ASP A 344 12.90 -18.90 7.09
N ARG A 345 13.86 -18.28 7.77
CA ARG A 345 13.79 -16.87 8.17
C ARG A 345 15.13 -16.16 8.07
N LEU A 346 15.07 -14.86 7.82
CA LEU A 346 16.21 -13.96 7.83
C LEU A 346 15.92 -12.75 8.76
N PRO A 347 16.85 -12.36 9.66
CA PRO A 347 16.67 -11.21 10.53
C PRO A 347 16.76 -9.90 9.75
N LEU A 348 16.11 -8.83 10.18
CA LEU A 348 16.48 -7.47 9.76
C LEU A 348 17.74 -7.03 10.52
N PHE A 349 18.58 -6.20 9.91
CA PHE A 349 19.82 -5.73 10.55
C PHE A 349 19.58 -4.83 11.77
N LEU A 350 18.36 -4.28 11.93
CA LEU A 350 17.94 -3.44 13.06
C LEU A 350 17.77 -4.24 14.36
N GLY A 351 18.83 -4.88 14.83
CA GLY A 351 18.90 -5.57 16.12
C GLY A 351 20.29 -5.40 16.73
N PHE A 352 20.36 -5.26 18.06
CA PHE A 352 21.64 -5.04 18.75
C PHE A 352 22.57 -6.27 18.69
N ASN A 353 22.01 -7.46 18.48
CA ASN A 353 22.78 -8.69 18.38
C ASN A 353 23.52 -8.78 17.04
N LYS A 354 24.80 -9.16 17.08
CA LYS A 354 25.60 -9.43 15.88
C LYS A 354 24.93 -10.38 14.90
N LYS A 355 24.17 -11.37 15.38
CA LYS A 355 23.41 -12.30 14.52
C LYS A 355 22.37 -11.61 13.64
N SER A 356 21.85 -10.44 14.06
CA SER A 356 20.85 -9.69 13.29
C SER A 356 21.45 -9.01 12.08
N TRP A 357 22.67 -8.47 12.20
CA TRP A 357 23.31 -7.68 11.13
C TRP A 357 24.47 -8.38 10.42
N ALA A 358 24.99 -9.49 10.95
CA ALA A 358 26.04 -10.28 10.30
C ALA A 358 25.71 -10.73 8.86
N PRO A 359 24.47 -11.13 8.51
CA PRO A 359 24.13 -11.46 7.12
C PRO A 359 24.29 -10.30 6.14
N TYR A 360 24.38 -9.06 6.64
CA TYR A 360 24.42 -7.83 5.86
C TYR A 360 25.78 -7.13 5.90
N GLU A 361 26.83 -7.82 6.35
CA GLU A 361 28.15 -7.21 6.53
C GLU A 361 28.68 -6.53 5.28
N ALA A 362 28.50 -7.14 4.09
CA ALA A 362 28.95 -6.56 2.84
C ALA A 362 28.24 -5.22 2.52
N GLN A 363 26.92 -5.18 2.70
CA GLN A 363 26.10 -3.99 2.48
C GLN A 363 26.43 -2.89 3.48
N LEU A 364 26.55 -3.25 4.76
CA LEU A 364 26.90 -2.31 5.83
C LEU A 364 28.29 -1.69 5.60
N ARG A 365 29.27 -2.47 5.15
CA ARG A 365 30.61 -1.98 4.80
C ARG A 365 30.59 -1.10 3.56
N ARG A 366 29.88 -1.52 2.49
CA ARG A 366 29.69 -0.73 1.26
C ARG A 366 29.15 0.66 1.59
N ASP A 367 28.18 0.70 2.51
CA ASP A 367 27.48 1.93 2.84
C ASP A 367 28.08 2.65 4.05
N GLY A 368 29.25 2.23 4.56
CA GLY A 368 29.98 2.95 5.60
C GLY A 368 29.34 2.93 6.99
N ILE A 369 28.48 1.96 7.26
CA ILE A 369 27.72 1.81 8.52
C ILE A 369 28.00 0.46 9.20
N TYR A 370 29.25 -0.03 9.13
CA TYR A 370 29.69 -1.26 9.80
C TYR A 370 30.63 -0.96 10.98
N PRO A 371 30.36 -1.50 12.19
CA PRO A 371 29.09 -2.10 12.60
C PRO A 371 27.95 -1.06 12.57
N PRO A 372 26.67 -1.47 12.61
CA PRO A 372 25.55 -0.53 12.57
C PRO A 372 25.66 0.58 13.65
N PRO A 373 25.76 1.86 13.26
CA PRO A 373 25.97 2.99 14.18
C PRO A 373 24.66 3.42 14.86
N PHE A 374 24.10 2.53 15.70
CA PHE A 374 22.82 2.79 16.37
C PHE A 374 22.86 3.98 17.34
N GLU A 375 24.04 4.47 17.74
CA GLU A 375 24.20 5.71 18.49
C GLU A 375 23.61 6.93 17.76
N ASN A 376 23.66 6.97 16.43
CA ASN A 376 23.09 8.04 15.63
C ASN A 376 21.55 8.03 15.64
N LEU A 377 20.94 6.96 16.15
CA LEU A 377 19.49 6.86 16.32
C LEU A 377 19.02 7.35 17.70
N LYS A 378 19.93 7.67 18.63
CA LYS A 378 19.57 8.13 19.99
C LYS A 378 18.76 9.43 20.00
N GLN A 379 18.92 10.27 18.97
CA GLN A 379 18.12 11.49 18.77
C GLN A 379 16.65 11.20 18.45
N PHE A 380 16.32 9.95 18.11
CA PHE A 380 14.99 9.51 17.69
C PHE A 380 14.44 8.43 18.63
N PRO A 381 14.07 8.77 19.89
CA PRO A 381 13.66 7.79 20.89
C PRO A 381 12.36 7.03 20.53
N PHE A 382 11.56 7.56 19.61
CA PHE A 382 10.40 6.87 19.05
C PHE A 382 10.79 5.69 18.14
N LEU A 383 12.03 5.65 17.63
CA LEU A 383 12.53 4.57 16.80
C LEU A 383 12.98 3.41 17.70
N GLN A 384 12.07 2.47 17.92
CA GLN A 384 12.36 1.28 18.71
C GLN A 384 13.03 0.21 17.86
N ILE A 385 14.35 0.08 18.02
CA ILE A 385 15.14 -1.03 17.46
C ILE A 385 14.72 -2.33 18.14
N ARG A 386 14.23 -3.29 17.34
CA ARG A 386 13.74 -4.57 17.82
C ARG A 386 14.23 -5.68 16.90
N GLU A 387 14.70 -6.76 17.51
CA GLU A 387 15.01 -7.96 16.76
C GLU A 387 13.75 -8.47 16.04
N ARG A 388 13.83 -8.53 14.71
CA ARG A 388 12.75 -9.01 13.87
C ARG A 388 13.32 -9.96 12.85
N SER A 389 12.80 -11.17 12.82
CA SER A 389 13.09 -12.18 11.81
C SER A 389 11.88 -12.39 10.93
N LEU A 390 12.08 -12.51 9.63
CA LEU A 390 11.02 -12.54 8.61
C LEU A 390 11.15 -13.80 7.77
N PRO A 391 10.04 -14.40 7.30
CA PRO A 391 10.09 -15.53 6.39
C PRO A 391 10.70 -15.13 5.06
N THR A 392 11.63 -15.94 4.54
CA THR A 392 12.34 -15.68 3.27
C THR A 392 11.56 -16.14 2.04
N SER A 393 10.69 -17.12 2.21
CA SER A 393 9.82 -17.64 1.17
C SER A 393 8.37 -17.64 1.64
N ASP A 394 7.48 -17.63 0.68
CA ASP A 394 6.05 -17.73 0.91
C ASP A 394 5.39 -18.60 -0.18
N ARG A 395 4.22 -19.16 0.11
CA ARG A 395 3.50 -20.03 -0.82
C ARG A 395 2.03 -19.64 -0.87
N PRO A 396 1.50 -19.25 -2.05
CA PRO A 396 0.10 -18.92 -2.19
C PRO A 396 -0.75 -20.21 -2.20
N THR A 397 -1.94 -20.16 -1.64
CA THR A 397 -2.97 -21.18 -1.92
C THR A 397 -3.76 -20.72 -3.14
N LEU A 398 -3.63 -21.40 -4.27
CA LEU A 398 -4.35 -21.04 -5.50
C LEU A 398 -5.79 -21.58 -5.46
N HIS A 399 -6.76 -20.72 -5.78
CA HIS A 399 -8.19 -21.07 -5.83
C HIS A 399 -8.78 -21.04 -7.24
N GLY A 400 -8.18 -20.31 -8.17
CA GLY A 400 -8.67 -20.25 -9.54
C GLY A 400 -7.77 -19.41 -10.44
N ILE A 401 -7.67 -19.81 -11.70
CA ILE A 401 -6.93 -19.10 -12.75
C ILE A 401 -7.79 -19.15 -14.00
N ARG A 402 -7.99 -18.01 -14.66
CA ARG A 402 -8.67 -17.95 -15.96
C ARG A 402 -8.07 -16.85 -16.81
N VAL A 403 -7.70 -17.21 -18.04
CA VAL A 403 -7.37 -16.24 -19.08
C VAL A 403 -8.68 -15.77 -19.72
N CYS A 404 -8.85 -14.45 -19.83
CA CYS A 404 -9.95 -13.82 -20.55
C CYS A 404 -9.39 -12.88 -21.61
N ASP A 405 -10.26 -12.28 -22.43
CA ASP A 405 -9.86 -11.41 -23.53
C ASP A 405 -9.27 -10.06 -23.09
N GLN A 406 -9.32 -9.72 -21.80
CA GLN A 406 -8.74 -8.51 -21.19
C GLN A 406 -7.48 -8.81 -20.35
N GLY A 407 -7.13 -10.09 -20.17
CA GLY A 407 -5.91 -10.50 -19.47
C GLY A 407 -6.12 -11.75 -18.62
N LEU A 408 -5.66 -11.69 -17.37
CA LEU A 408 -5.59 -12.84 -16.49
C LEU A 408 -6.33 -12.60 -15.17
N VAL A 409 -7.29 -13.47 -14.86
CA VAL A 409 -7.96 -13.51 -13.56
C VAL A 409 -7.32 -14.57 -12.68
N LEU A 410 -6.89 -14.17 -11.48
CA LEU A 410 -6.29 -15.05 -10.47
C LEU A 410 -7.05 -14.93 -9.15
N SER A 411 -7.28 -16.07 -8.49
CA SER A 411 -7.71 -16.11 -7.09
C SER A 411 -6.76 -16.94 -6.27
N PHE A 412 -6.27 -16.37 -5.17
CA PHE A 412 -5.28 -17.00 -4.30
C PHE A 412 -5.35 -16.44 -2.87
N GLU A 413 -4.90 -17.21 -1.88
CA GLU A 413 -4.73 -16.76 -0.49
C GLU A 413 -3.26 -16.56 -0.13
N LEU A 414 -3.01 -15.49 0.63
CA LEU A 414 -1.76 -15.26 1.34
C LEU A 414 -2.05 -15.09 2.84
N GLY A 415 -1.10 -15.49 3.68
CA GLY A 415 -1.12 -15.25 5.11
C GLY A 415 -1.01 -13.78 5.51
N LYS A 416 -1.20 -13.50 6.80
CA LYS A 416 -1.16 -12.13 7.33
C LYS A 416 0.21 -11.47 7.13
N GLY A 417 0.19 -10.20 6.72
CA GLY A 417 1.40 -9.38 6.52
C GLY A 417 2.12 -9.63 5.19
N GLN A 418 1.55 -10.44 4.30
CA GLN A 418 2.04 -10.69 2.95
C GLN A 418 1.27 -9.84 1.94
N TYR A 419 1.94 -9.48 0.84
CA TYR A 419 1.42 -8.56 -0.16
C TYR A 419 1.20 -9.30 -1.48
N ALA A 420 0.02 -9.11 -2.08
CA ALA A 420 -0.30 -9.65 -3.39
C ALA A 420 0.71 -9.19 -4.47
N THR A 421 1.19 -7.95 -4.40
CA THR A 421 2.17 -7.41 -5.35
C THR A 421 3.49 -8.17 -5.33
N THR A 422 3.98 -8.62 -4.16
CA THR A 422 5.19 -9.45 -4.09
C THR A 422 4.99 -10.77 -4.83
N PHE A 423 3.88 -11.48 -4.58
CA PHE A 423 3.57 -12.71 -5.32
C PHE A 423 3.44 -12.46 -6.82
N LEU A 424 2.64 -11.47 -7.23
CA LEU A 424 2.42 -11.16 -8.65
C LEU A 424 3.69 -10.74 -9.38
N SER A 425 4.62 -10.07 -8.71
CA SER A 425 5.90 -9.66 -9.32
C SER A 425 6.79 -10.84 -9.75
N HIS A 426 6.53 -12.04 -9.21
CA HIS A 426 7.18 -13.30 -9.61
C HIS A 426 6.50 -13.97 -10.81
N LEU A 427 5.40 -13.42 -11.30
CA LEU A 427 4.66 -13.94 -12.45
C LEU A 427 4.64 -12.96 -13.63
N ILE A 428 4.63 -11.66 -13.35
CA ILE A 428 4.45 -10.62 -14.37
C ILE A 428 5.20 -9.33 -13.98
N ASN A 429 5.54 -8.51 -14.96
CA ASN A 429 6.01 -7.14 -14.75
C ASN A 429 4.81 -6.25 -14.44
N LEU A 430 4.78 -5.68 -13.24
CA LEU A 430 3.67 -4.83 -12.81
C LEU A 430 3.80 -3.44 -13.44
N LEU A 431 2.68 -2.92 -13.94
CA LEU A 431 2.59 -1.57 -14.47
C LEU A 431 2.00 -0.63 -13.42
N ALA A 432 2.55 0.58 -13.33
CA ALA A 432 2.10 1.66 -12.47
C ALA A 432 1.95 2.98 -13.24
N GLY A 433 1.25 3.96 -12.67
CA GLY A 433 0.97 5.24 -13.34
C GLY A 433 -0.14 5.11 -14.39
N LYS A 434 -0.03 5.86 -15.50
CA LYS A 434 -1.07 5.89 -16.55
C LYS A 434 -1.27 4.48 -17.13
N PRO A 435 -2.51 3.96 -17.21
CA PRO A 435 -2.79 2.71 -17.93
C PRO A 435 -2.37 2.82 -19.41
N PRO A 436 -1.71 1.80 -19.99
CA PRO A 436 -1.43 1.77 -21.43
C PRO A 436 -2.71 1.85 -22.27
N GLU A 437 -2.65 2.57 -23.38
CA GLU A 437 -3.79 2.77 -24.30
C GLU A 437 -4.19 1.47 -25.04
N SER A 438 -3.31 0.48 -25.08
CA SER A 438 -3.58 -0.84 -25.67
C SER A 438 -4.47 -1.73 -24.80
N LEU A 439 -4.71 -1.38 -23.54
CA LEU A 439 -5.50 -2.22 -22.63
C LEU A 439 -6.99 -2.03 -22.88
N LYS A 440 -7.72 -3.15 -22.82
CA LYS A 440 -9.18 -3.11 -22.67
C LYS A 440 -9.54 -2.60 -21.28
N THR A 441 -10.51 -1.70 -21.21
CA THR A 441 -10.79 -0.93 -19.99
C THR A 441 -12.18 -1.19 -19.42
N GLU A 442 -12.98 -2.06 -20.02
CA GLU A 442 -14.34 -2.33 -19.55
C GLU A 442 -14.32 -3.02 -18.17
N PRO A 443 -15.22 -2.66 -17.25
CA PRO A 443 -15.33 -3.35 -15.97
C PRO A 443 -15.82 -4.79 -16.17
N ILE A 444 -15.31 -5.73 -15.36
CA ILE A 444 -15.70 -7.15 -15.40
C ILE A 444 -15.98 -7.66 -13.99
N ASP A 445 -16.96 -8.57 -13.85
CA ASP A 445 -17.12 -9.39 -12.65
C ASP A 445 -16.07 -10.52 -12.63
N THR A 446 -14.94 -10.24 -12.00
CA THR A 446 -13.80 -11.16 -11.87
C THR A 446 -14.17 -12.46 -11.13
N LYS A 447 -15.08 -12.39 -10.14
CA LYS A 447 -15.54 -13.59 -9.41
C LYS A 447 -16.36 -14.51 -10.29
N SER A 448 -17.29 -13.96 -11.07
CA SER A 448 -18.11 -14.75 -12.01
C SER A 448 -17.26 -15.43 -13.09
N LEU A 449 -16.22 -14.75 -13.60
CA LEU A 449 -15.26 -15.37 -14.51
C LEU A 449 -14.57 -16.59 -13.89
N LEU A 450 -14.29 -16.62 -12.59
CA LEU A 450 -13.72 -17.79 -11.93
C LEU A 450 -14.75 -18.85 -11.52
N GLY A 451 -16.03 -18.68 -11.89
CA GLY A 451 -17.12 -19.57 -11.43
C GLY A 451 -17.43 -19.43 -9.94
N GLN A 452 -17.01 -18.33 -9.31
CA GLN A 452 -17.33 -17.99 -7.92
C GLN A 452 -18.63 -17.18 -7.87
N SER A 453 -19.20 -17.01 -6.67
CA SER A 453 -20.36 -16.14 -6.44
C SER A 453 -20.11 -14.73 -6.98
N SER A 454 -21.03 -14.27 -7.82
CA SER A 454 -20.94 -13.00 -8.54
C SER A 454 -20.77 -11.79 -7.62
N SER A 455 -19.95 -10.83 -8.05
CA SER A 455 -19.82 -9.53 -7.40
C SER A 455 -20.69 -8.44 -8.04
N ALA A 456 -21.53 -8.78 -9.02
CA ALA A 456 -22.29 -7.82 -9.83
C ALA A 456 -23.18 -6.90 -8.99
N ASP A 457 -23.95 -7.44 -8.05
CA ASP A 457 -24.82 -6.62 -7.17
C ASP A 457 -24.01 -5.68 -6.26
N THR A 458 -22.82 -6.12 -5.84
CA THR A 458 -21.89 -5.30 -5.06
C THR A 458 -21.32 -4.17 -5.91
N LEU A 459 -20.90 -4.46 -7.14
CA LEU A 459 -20.40 -3.47 -8.09
C LEU A 459 -21.50 -2.47 -8.48
N ALA A 460 -22.74 -2.93 -8.67
CA ALA A 460 -23.88 -2.08 -8.95
C ALA A 460 -24.20 -1.12 -7.79
N TYR A 461 -24.10 -1.59 -6.54
CA TYR A 461 -24.27 -0.74 -5.36
C TYR A 461 -23.25 0.38 -5.30
N PHE A 462 -21.98 0.10 -5.64
CA PHE A 462 -20.90 1.09 -5.65
C PHE A 462 -20.76 1.85 -6.98
N ALA A 463 -21.54 1.54 -8.01
CA ALA A 463 -21.46 2.17 -9.32
C ALA A 463 -21.49 3.72 -9.28
N PRO A 464 -22.25 4.38 -8.39
CA PRO A 464 -22.24 5.84 -8.30
C PRO A 464 -20.88 6.44 -7.91
N ILE A 465 -20.06 5.70 -7.14
CA ILE A 465 -18.76 6.18 -6.62
C ILE A 465 -17.54 5.54 -7.28
N ILE A 466 -17.72 4.42 -7.98
CA ILE A 466 -16.62 3.75 -8.68
C ILE A 466 -16.23 4.59 -9.90
N ARG A 467 -14.96 4.91 -9.99
CA ARG A 467 -14.33 5.53 -11.15
C ARG A 467 -13.13 4.69 -11.57
N SER A 468 -12.83 4.66 -12.86
CA SER A 468 -11.59 4.05 -13.32
C SER A 468 -10.39 4.91 -12.95
N LYS A 469 -9.20 4.30 -12.93
CA LYS A 469 -7.96 5.10 -12.87
C LYS A 469 -7.80 6.05 -14.06
N LEU A 470 -8.47 5.84 -15.19
CA LEU A 470 -8.41 6.80 -16.29
C LEU A 470 -9.20 8.07 -15.96
N GLU A 471 -10.40 7.91 -15.39
CA GLU A 471 -11.29 9.02 -15.01
C GLU A 471 -10.72 9.86 -13.87
N THR A 472 -10.11 9.21 -12.87
CA THR A 472 -9.49 9.88 -11.71
C THR A 472 -8.13 10.51 -12.03
N GLU A 473 -7.52 10.16 -13.16
CA GLU A 473 -6.23 10.70 -13.60
C GLU A 473 -6.35 11.80 -14.67
N SER A 474 -7.54 11.99 -15.27
CA SER A 474 -7.81 13.00 -16.31
C SER A 474 -8.12 14.42 -15.80
N GLY A 475 -8.09 14.66 -14.50
CA GLY A 475 -8.37 15.95 -13.86
C GLY A 475 -8.76 15.75 -12.40
N PRO A 476 -8.73 16.79 -11.53
CA PRO A 476 -9.15 16.64 -10.15
C PRO A 476 -10.64 16.30 -10.13
N ASP A 477 -10.99 15.28 -9.34
CA ASP A 477 -12.35 14.77 -9.16
C ASP A 477 -13.40 15.91 -9.18
N GLU A 478 -14.16 16.03 -10.27
CA GLU A 478 -15.42 16.76 -10.25
C GLU A 478 -16.42 15.97 -9.40
N GLU A 479 -16.38 16.15 -8.08
CA GLU A 479 -17.57 15.93 -7.25
C GLU A 479 -18.54 17.08 -7.53
N LYS A 480 -19.40 16.90 -8.54
CA LYS A 480 -20.60 17.75 -8.71
C LYS A 480 -21.74 17.18 -7.87
N GLU A 481 -22.09 17.99 -6.87
CA GLU A 481 -23.35 18.09 -6.09
C GLU A 481 -23.83 16.87 -5.29
#